data_AF-A0A845YYR1-F1
#
_entry.id   AF-A0A845YYR1-F1
#
_cell.length_a   1.000
_cell.length_b   1.000
_cell.length_c   1.000
_cell.angle_alpha   90.00
_cell.angle_beta   90.00
_cell.angle_gamma   90.00
#
_symmetry.space_group_name_H-M   'P 1'
#
loop_
_entity.id
_entity.type
_entity.pdbx_description
1 polymer ?
#
loop_
_entity_poly.entity_id
_entity_poly.type
_entity_poly.pdbx_seq_one_letter_code
_entity_poly.pdbx_strand_id
1 'polypeptide(L)'
;SLLTTLKQSLSINNVWLNPIHPQVQKFFIDLVLEVVKKYDVDGIQIDDRFAMPVQLGYDPITVRLYREQHQGKMPPEDFTDPEWMQWRANQITALMERLYKAVKAVKPNCIVSLSSNPDDFAYKLYLQDWPTWIKRGIVDEFVLQVYRNNLPSFLTELEQPEVKLAKSKIPFSIGILTGTIKTPIKIEQIQQQVKAVRDRHFAGVSFFYWETLWGYLTPNSPQERRTGFQKMFPTSVSRPK
;
A
#
# COMPACT_ATOMS: atom_id res chain seq x y z
N SER A 1 2.85 -4.95 -19.89
CA SER A 1 1.54 -5.59 -19.60
C SER A 1 1.63 -6.28 -18.25
N LEU A 2 0.49 -6.67 -17.65
CA LEU A 2 0.46 -7.47 -16.42
C LEU A 2 1.39 -8.70 -16.51
N LEU A 3 1.42 -9.33 -17.69
CA LEU A 3 2.27 -10.48 -18.00
C LEU A 3 3.78 -10.17 -17.91
N THR A 4 4.21 -8.97 -18.32
CA THR A 4 5.60 -8.51 -18.17
C THR A 4 5.95 -8.32 -16.70
N THR A 5 5.04 -7.72 -15.93
CA THR A 5 5.23 -7.48 -14.49
C THR A 5 5.26 -8.78 -13.70
N LEU A 6 4.39 -9.74 -14.05
CA LEU A 6 4.42 -11.09 -13.49
C LEU A 6 5.76 -11.77 -13.77
N LYS A 7 6.27 -11.73 -15.01
CA LYS A 7 7.59 -12.27 -15.36
C LYS A 7 8.74 -11.61 -14.58
N GLN A 8 8.65 -10.30 -14.34
CA GLN A 8 9.65 -9.59 -13.55
C GLN A 8 9.56 -9.96 -12.05
N SER A 9 8.35 -10.14 -11.50
CA SER A 9 8.17 -10.65 -10.13
C SER A 9 8.78 -12.04 -9.94
N LEU A 10 8.69 -12.89 -10.98
CA LEU A 10 9.28 -14.23 -11.00
C LEU A 10 10.81 -14.24 -11.07
N SER A 11 11.44 -13.14 -11.51
CA SER A 11 12.90 -13.05 -11.66
C SER A 11 13.65 -12.63 -10.39
N ILE A 12 12.94 -12.22 -9.34
CA ILE A 12 13.54 -11.81 -8.07
C ILE A 12 13.30 -12.92 -7.05
N ASN A 13 14.38 -13.46 -6.46
CA ASN A 13 14.32 -14.43 -5.35
C ASN A 13 13.85 -13.74 -4.04
N ASN A 14 12.62 -13.24 -4.03
CA ASN A 14 11.99 -12.73 -2.82
C ASN A 14 11.44 -13.92 -2.01
N VAL A 15 11.83 -14.01 -0.75
CA VAL A 15 11.21 -14.93 0.20
C VAL A 15 10.06 -14.23 0.91
N TRP A 16 8.92 -14.90 1.02
CA TRP A 16 7.73 -14.37 1.68
C TRP A 16 7.37 -15.25 2.88
N LEU A 17 7.19 -14.65 4.05
CA LEU A 17 6.57 -15.36 5.16
C LEU A 17 5.10 -15.60 4.80
N ASN A 18 4.62 -16.83 4.98
CA ASN A 18 3.24 -17.18 4.65
C ASN A 18 2.26 -16.48 5.62
N PRO A 19 1.47 -15.46 5.19
CA PRO A 19 0.53 -14.75 6.05
C PRO A 19 -0.65 -15.63 6.52
N ILE A 20 -0.81 -16.83 5.97
CA ILE A 20 -1.83 -17.81 6.39
C ILE A 20 -1.32 -18.66 7.57
N HIS A 21 0.00 -18.75 7.76
CA HIS A 21 0.58 -19.57 8.82
C HIS A 21 0.33 -18.94 10.21
N PRO A 22 -0.29 -19.65 11.18
CA PRO A 22 -0.68 -19.06 12.48
C PRO A 22 0.47 -18.44 13.27
N GLN A 23 1.66 -19.05 13.25
CA GLN A 23 2.84 -18.49 13.92
C GLN A 23 3.36 -17.21 13.24
N VAL A 24 3.27 -17.11 11.91
CA VAL A 24 3.63 -15.89 11.17
C VAL A 24 2.65 -14.77 11.50
N GLN A 25 1.35 -15.09 11.52
CA GLN A 25 0.31 -14.15 11.94
C GLN A 25 0.55 -13.62 13.35
N LYS A 26 0.87 -14.52 14.30
CA LYS A 26 1.18 -14.14 15.67
C LYS A 26 2.41 -13.24 15.73
N PHE A 27 3.49 -13.63 15.04
CA PHE A 27 4.73 -12.86 15.00
C PHE A 27 4.52 -11.43 14.48
N PHE A 28 3.79 -11.26 13.36
CA PHE A 28 3.50 -9.93 12.82
C PHE A 28 2.67 -9.07 13.77
N ILE A 29 1.62 -9.65 14.37
CA ILE A 29 0.78 -8.93 15.35
C ILE A 29 1.62 -8.53 16.57
N ASP A 30 2.39 -9.45 17.14
CA ASP A 30 3.22 -9.16 18.31
C ASP A 30 4.25 -8.06 18.03
N LEU A 31 4.88 -8.09 16.85
CA LEU A 31 5.87 -7.08 16.43
C LEU A 31 5.25 -5.68 16.38
N VAL A 32 4.07 -5.55 15.76
CA VAL A 32 3.36 -4.27 15.69
C VAL A 32 2.91 -3.82 17.09
N LEU A 33 2.37 -4.74 17.89
CA LEU A 33 1.91 -4.42 19.24
C LEU A 33 3.08 -4.02 20.16
N GLU A 34 4.26 -4.58 19.97
CA GLU A 34 5.45 -4.16 20.69
C GLU A 34 5.73 -2.67 20.42
N VAL A 35 5.70 -2.25 19.15
CA VAL A 35 5.93 -0.85 18.78
C VAL A 35 4.87 0.05 19.41
N VAL A 36 3.59 -0.29 19.26
CA VAL A 36 2.45 0.50 19.77
C VAL A 36 2.47 0.59 21.31
N LYS A 37 2.97 -0.42 22.02
CA LYS A 37 3.05 -0.44 23.49
C LYS A 37 4.27 0.30 24.04
N LYS A 38 5.42 0.16 23.39
CA LYS A 38 6.71 0.62 23.92
C LYS A 38 7.09 2.03 23.50
N TYR A 39 6.53 2.54 22.40
CA TYR A 39 6.88 3.84 21.85
C TYR A 39 5.65 4.75 21.76
N ASP A 40 5.87 6.04 22.00
CA ASP A 40 4.83 7.05 21.82
C ASP A 40 4.66 7.41 20.34
N VAL A 41 3.92 6.57 19.63
CA VAL A 41 3.59 6.76 18.21
C VAL A 41 2.12 7.16 18.05
N ASP A 42 1.83 8.10 17.15
CA ASP A 42 0.46 8.45 16.79
C ASP A 42 -0.24 7.35 16.00
N GLY A 43 0.54 6.53 15.28
CA GLY A 43 0.03 5.52 14.39
C GLY A 43 1.09 4.57 13.87
N ILE A 44 0.63 3.59 13.12
CA ILE A 44 1.45 2.66 12.33
C ILE A 44 1.05 2.79 10.86
N GLN A 45 1.98 2.50 9.95
CA GLN A 45 1.68 2.38 8.53
C GLN A 45 2.07 0.99 8.04
N ILE A 46 1.07 0.28 7.50
CA ILE A 46 1.24 -1.00 6.85
C ILE A 46 1.64 -0.75 5.38
N ASP A 47 2.61 -1.52 4.89
CA ASP A 47 3.18 -1.37 3.55
C ASP A 47 2.49 -2.27 2.51
N ASP A 48 2.79 -2.04 1.23
CA ASP A 48 2.25 -2.78 0.09
C ASP A 48 2.63 -4.27 0.08
N ARG A 49 3.59 -4.68 0.93
CA ARG A 49 4.00 -6.07 1.13
C ARG A 49 3.23 -6.83 2.19
N PHE A 50 2.29 -6.20 2.91
CA PHE A 50 1.33 -6.93 3.74
C PHE A 50 0.31 -7.64 2.85
N ALA A 51 0.79 -8.67 2.18
CA ALA A 51 0.23 -9.19 0.94
C ALA A 51 0.81 -10.60 0.68
N MET A 52 0.42 -11.26 -0.40
CA MET A 52 1.01 -12.51 -0.87
C MET A 52 1.11 -12.48 -2.41
N PRO A 53 2.31 -12.59 -3.00
CA PRO A 53 2.45 -12.75 -4.45
C PRO A 53 1.51 -13.83 -4.98
N VAL A 54 0.79 -13.53 -6.07
CA VAL A 54 -0.31 -14.35 -6.59
C VAL A 54 0.12 -15.77 -6.94
N GLN A 55 1.41 -16.03 -7.16
CA GLN A 55 1.96 -17.35 -7.47
C GLN A 55 2.22 -18.24 -6.25
N LEU A 56 2.14 -17.69 -5.02
CA LEU A 56 2.42 -18.42 -3.77
C LEU A 56 1.15 -19.01 -3.13
N GLY A 57 1.28 -19.68 -1.98
CA GLY A 57 0.15 -20.26 -1.25
C GLY A 57 -0.08 -21.76 -1.50
N TYR A 58 0.90 -22.46 -2.07
CA TYR A 58 0.86 -23.92 -2.27
C TYR A 58 1.67 -24.70 -1.23
N ASP A 59 2.06 -24.05 -0.12
CA ASP A 59 2.72 -24.75 1.00
C ASP A 59 1.74 -25.69 1.73
N PRO A 60 2.24 -26.72 2.44
CA PRO A 60 1.39 -27.77 3.02
C PRO A 60 0.26 -27.26 3.93
N ILE A 61 0.51 -26.19 4.71
CA ILE A 61 -0.50 -25.64 5.63
C ILE A 61 -1.59 -24.93 4.84
N THR A 62 -1.23 -24.12 3.86
CA THR A 62 -2.20 -23.40 3.04
C THR A 62 -3.07 -24.38 2.24
N VAL A 63 -2.46 -25.39 1.60
CA VAL A 63 -3.20 -26.43 0.86
C VAL A 63 -4.16 -27.19 1.78
N ARG A 64 -3.70 -27.58 2.98
CA ARG A 64 -4.55 -28.27 3.96
C ARG A 64 -5.76 -27.42 4.34
N LEU A 65 -5.55 -26.16 4.69
CA LEU A 65 -6.63 -25.24 5.08
C LEU A 65 -7.63 -25.02 3.94
N TYR A 66 -7.16 -24.88 2.71
CA TYR A 66 -8.04 -24.78 1.56
C TYR A 66 -8.92 -26.02 1.41
N ARG A 67 -8.32 -27.22 1.47
CA ARG A 67 -9.05 -28.49 1.36
C ARG A 67 -10.11 -28.64 2.45
N GLU A 68 -9.79 -28.30 3.68
CA GLU A 68 -10.73 -28.34 4.81
C GLU A 68 -11.96 -27.46 4.56
N GLN A 69 -11.77 -26.29 3.91
CA GLN A 69 -12.85 -25.33 3.64
C GLN A 69 -13.60 -25.60 2.33
N HIS A 70 -13.07 -26.44 1.44
CA HIS A 70 -13.63 -26.73 0.12
C HIS A 70 -13.92 -28.22 -0.09
N GLN A 71 -14.40 -28.90 0.95
CA GLN A 71 -14.88 -30.29 0.87
C GLN A 71 -13.82 -31.26 0.31
N GLY A 72 -12.55 -31.03 0.66
CA GLY A 72 -11.42 -31.84 0.25
C GLY A 72 -10.79 -31.49 -1.11
N LYS A 73 -11.38 -30.54 -1.87
CA LYS A 73 -10.84 -30.09 -3.16
C LYS A 73 -9.44 -29.48 -3.02
N MET A 74 -8.55 -29.83 -3.94
CA MET A 74 -7.23 -29.20 -4.04
C MET A 74 -7.35 -27.76 -4.56
N PRO A 75 -6.42 -26.86 -4.18
CA PRO A 75 -6.30 -25.58 -4.85
C PRO A 75 -6.08 -25.75 -6.36
N PRO A 76 -6.69 -24.89 -7.21
CA PRO A 76 -6.41 -24.86 -8.64
C PRO A 76 -4.93 -24.69 -8.95
N GLU A 77 -4.44 -25.36 -10.00
CA GLU A 77 -3.07 -25.17 -10.50
C GLU A 77 -2.86 -23.78 -11.12
N ASP A 78 -3.92 -23.22 -11.72
CA ASP A 78 -3.94 -21.84 -12.16
C ASP A 78 -3.98 -20.92 -10.93
N PHE A 79 -2.84 -20.32 -10.62
CA PHE A 79 -2.71 -19.39 -9.50
C PHE A 79 -3.54 -18.10 -9.69
N THR A 80 -4.05 -17.84 -10.90
CA THR A 80 -4.97 -16.73 -11.21
C THR A 80 -6.45 -17.12 -11.21
N ASP A 81 -6.77 -18.36 -10.81
CA ASP A 81 -8.16 -18.77 -10.62
C ASP A 81 -8.88 -17.82 -9.64
N PRO A 82 -10.04 -17.24 -10.01
CA PRO A 82 -10.72 -16.24 -9.20
C PRO A 82 -11.13 -16.71 -7.81
N GLU A 83 -11.59 -17.96 -7.65
CA GLU A 83 -11.97 -18.53 -6.35
C GLU A 83 -10.73 -18.64 -5.45
N TRP A 84 -9.63 -19.13 -6.03
CA TRP A 84 -8.37 -19.31 -5.32
C TRP A 84 -7.70 -17.99 -4.91
N MET A 85 -7.72 -17.00 -5.80
CA MET A 85 -7.25 -15.65 -5.49
C MET A 85 -8.08 -15.03 -4.36
N GLN A 86 -9.41 -15.07 -4.50
CA GLN A 86 -10.31 -14.49 -3.50
C GLN A 86 -10.15 -15.16 -2.14
N TRP A 87 -10.02 -16.49 -2.11
CA TRP A 87 -9.83 -17.21 -0.86
C TRP A 87 -8.54 -16.77 -0.14
N ARG A 88 -7.41 -16.72 -0.84
CA ARG A 88 -6.14 -16.27 -0.24
C ARG A 88 -6.20 -14.80 0.18
N ALA A 89 -6.82 -13.92 -0.62
CA ALA A 89 -7.04 -12.52 -0.27
C ALA A 89 -7.90 -12.39 1.02
N ASN A 90 -8.91 -13.25 1.19
CA ASN A 90 -9.73 -13.30 2.41
C ASN A 90 -8.90 -13.70 3.64
N GLN A 91 -7.93 -14.61 3.49
CA GLN A 91 -7.03 -14.98 4.59
C GLN A 91 -6.14 -13.80 5.03
N ILE A 92 -5.60 -13.03 4.08
CA ILE A 92 -4.82 -11.81 4.38
C ILE A 92 -5.70 -10.74 5.03
N THR A 93 -6.94 -10.60 4.53
CA THR A 93 -7.93 -9.69 5.09
C THR A 93 -8.25 -10.04 6.55
N ALA A 94 -8.42 -11.32 6.87
CA ALA A 94 -8.66 -11.78 8.25
C ALA A 94 -7.46 -11.48 9.17
N LEU A 95 -6.23 -11.58 8.66
CA LEU A 95 -5.03 -11.16 9.39
C LEU A 95 -5.02 -9.64 9.63
N MET A 96 -5.33 -8.83 8.61
CA MET A 96 -5.41 -7.37 8.75
C MET A 96 -6.47 -6.95 9.79
N GLU A 97 -7.64 -7.59 9.77
CA GLU A 97 -8.69 -7.33 10.76
C GLU A 97 -8.24 -7.65 12.19
N ARG A 98 -7.55 -8.79 12.38
CA ARG A 98 -6.99 -9.16 13.70
C ARG A 98 -5.96 -8.15 14.18
N LEU A 99 -5.08 -7.71 13.27
CA LEU A 99 -4.09 -6.68 13.56
C LEU A 99 -4.75 -5.37 13.98
N TYR A 100 -5.71 -4.88 13.19
CA TYR A 100 -6.45 -3.65 13.47
C TYR A 100 -7.11 -3.71 14.85
N LYS A 101 -7.88 -4.77 15.14
CA LYS A 101 -8.54 -4.96 16.44
C LYS A 101 -7.53 -4.99 17.59
N ALA A 102 -6.40 -5.67 17.42
CA ALA A 102 -5.38 -5.76 18.45
C ALA A 102 -4.73 -4.40 18.74
N VAL A 103 -4.44 -3.60 17.70
CA VAL A 103 -3.90 -2.25 17.85
C VAL A 103 -4.89 -1.36 18.58
N LYS A 104 -6.16 -1.36 18.15
CA LYS A 104 -7.22 -0.55 18.76
C LYS A 104 -7.52 -0.93 20.20
N ALA A 105 -7.39 -2.20 20.56
CA ALA A 105 -7.54 -2.65 21.94
C ALA A 105 -6.42 -2.13 22.87
N VAL A 106 -5.21 -1.91 22.33
CA VAL A 106 -4.06 -1.40 23.09
C VAL A 106 -4.06 0.13 23.15
N LYS A 107 -4.25 0.79 22.01
CA LYS A 107 -4.25 2.26 21.88
C LYS A 107 -5.39 2.66 20.94
N PRO A 108 -6.61 2.94 21.44
CA PRO A 108 -7.79 3.20 20.61
C PRO A 108 -7.61 4.34 19.59
N ASN A 109 -6.84 5.36 19.96
CA ASN A 109 -6.55 6.51 19.10
C ASN A 109 -5.35 6.30 18.16
N CYS A 110 -4.67 5.14 18.20
CA CYS A 110 -3.57 4.83 17.30
C CYS A 110 -4.09 4.69 15.87
N ILE A 111 -3.55 5.48 14.95
CA ILE A 111 -3.94 5.44 13.53
C ILE A 111 -3.37 4.18 12.88
N VAL A 112 -4.22 3.41 12.21
CA VAL A 112 -3.81 2.28 11.36
C VAL A 112 -3.85 2.73 9.91
N SER A 113 -2.71 3.16 9.40
CA SER A 113 -2.50 3.63 8.03
C SER A 113 -2.12 2.47 7.10
N LEU A 114 -2.44 2.60 5.82
CA LEU A 114 -1.99 1.70 4.76
C LEU A 114 -1.44 2.50 3.58
N SER A 115 -0.27 2.11 3.09
CA SER A 115 0.29 2.59 1.82
C SER A 115 0.29 1.45 0.81
N SER A 116 -0.38 1.61 -0.33
CA SER A 116 -0.45 0.54 -1.34
C SER A 116 -0.48 1.05 -2.78
N ASN A 117 -0.18 0.15 -3.70
CA ASN A 117 -0.30 0.34 -5.14
C ASN A 117 -1.77 0.47 -5.58
N PRO A 118 -2.02 0.95 -6.82
CA PRO A 118 -3.35 0.89 -7.42
C PRO A 118 -3.98 -0.50 -7.31
N ASP A 119 -5.29 -0.54 -7.05
CA ASP A 119 -6.05 -1.76 -6.71
C ASP A 119 -5.75 -2.94 -7.64
N ASP A 120 -5.84 -2.70 -8.96
CA ASP A 120 -5.64 -3.75 -9.96
C ASP A 120 -4.26 -4.43 -9.83
N PHE A 121 -3.22 -3.64 -9.51
CA PHE A 121 -1.88 -4.17 -9.28
C PHE A 121 -1.79 -4.89 -7.93
N ALA A 122 -2.30 -4.24 -6.86
CA ALA A 122 -2.24 -4.76 -5.49
C ALA A 122 -2.96 -6.12 -5.38
N TYR A 123 -4.15 -6.24 -5.96
CA TYR A 123 -4.94 -7.46 -5.93
C TYR A 123 -4.41 -8.52 -6.90
N LYS A 124 -4.23 -8.19 -8.19
CA LYS A 124 -3.88 -9.22 -9.19
C LYS A 124 -2.48 -9.80 -9.02
N LEU A 125 -1.55 -9.05 -8.45
CA LEU A 125 -0.18 -9.51 -8.28
C LEU A 125 0.14 -9.92 -6.84
N TYR A 126 -0.55 -9.35 -5.85
CA TYR A 126 -0.20 -9.54 -4.44
C TYR A 126 -1.38 -9.86 -3.53
N LEU A 127 -2.59 -10.10 -4.08
CA LEU A 127 -3.77 -10.51 -3.31
C LEU A 127 -4.15 -9.53 -2.18
N GLN A 128 -3.72 -8.26 -2.29
CA GLN A 128 -3.99 -7.23 -1.30
C GLN A 128 -5.27 -6.48 -1.67
N ASP A 129 -6.38 -6.85 -1.04
CA ASP A 129 -7.71 -6.26 -1.26
C ASP A 129 -7.96 -5.05 -0.35
N TRP A 130 -7.18 -3.98 -0.57
CA TRP A 130 -7.32 -2.76 0.22
C TRP A 130 -8.69 -2.08 0.08
N PRO A 131 -9.43 -2.13 -1.06
CA PRO A 131 -10.77 -1.54 -1.12
C PRO A 131 -11.74 -2.18 -0.13
N THR A 132 -11.69 -3.52 0.00
CA THR A 132 -12.49 -4.24 1.02
C THR A 132 -12.07 -3.83 2.43
N TRP A 133 -10.78 -3.62 2.69
CA TRP A 133 -10.30 -3.24 4.03
C TRP A 133 -10.81 -1.86 4.46
N ILE A 134 -10.81 -0.89 3.54
CA ILE A 134 -11.41 0.43 3.77
C ILE A 134 -12.92 0.30 3.98
N LYS A 135 -13.62 -0.46 3.13
CA LYS A 135 -15.08 -0.68 3.25
C LYS A 135 -15.47 -1.30 4.60
N ARG A 136 -14.61 -2.17 5.15
CA ARG A 136 -14.81 -2.84 6.44
C ARG A 136 -14.38 -1.99 7.64
N GLY A 137 -13.79 -0.82 7.42
CA GLY A 137 -13.31 0.06 8.50
C GLY A 137 -12.12 -0.50 9.27
N ILE A 138 -11.26 -1.29 8.62
CA ILE A 138 -10.03 -1.86 9.23
C ILE A 138 -8.75 -1.13 8.77
N VAL A 139 -8.92 0.09 8.26
CA VAL A 139 -7.88 1.05 7.87
C VAL A 139 -8.44 2.44 8.17
N ASP A 140 -7.68 3.29 8.86
CA ASP A 140 -8.11 4.63 9.27
C ASP A 140 -7.71 5.72 8.27
N GLU A 141 -6.58 5.53 7.57
CA GLU A 141 -6.11 6.43 6.52
C GLU A 141 -5.39 5.63 5.44
N PHE A 142 -5.34 6.16 4.22
CA PHE A 142 -4.71 5.49 3.10
C PHE A 142 -3.80 6.41 2.29
N VAL A 143 -2.69 5.87 1.82
CA VAL A 143 -1.75 6.53 0.91
C VAL A 143 -1.62 5.71 -0.37
N LEU A 144 -2.20 6.19 -1.46
CA LEU A 144 -2.10 5.52 -2.76
C LEU A 144 -0.77 5.83 -3.43
N GLN A 145 0.03 4.81 -3.73
CA GLN A 145 1.33 4.93 -4.38
C GLN A 145 1.18 5.13 -5.90
N VAL A 146 0.99 6.38 -6.33
CA VAL A 146 0.88 6.72 -7.76
C VAL A 146 2.25 7.07 -8.33
N TYR A 147 3.07 6.04 -8.53
CA TYR A 147 4.45 6.19 -9.00
C TYR A 147 4.53 6.21 -10.53
N ARG A 148 3.91 7.24 -11.10
CA ARG A 148 3.89 7.51 -12.55
C ARG A 148 4.81 8.68 -12.88
N ASN A 149 5.58 8.55 -13.95
CA ASN A 149 6.57 9.54 -14.38
C ASN A 149 6.04 10.54 -15.43
N ASN A 150 4.74 10.58 -15.68
CA ASN A 150 4.09 11.57 -16.54
C ASN A 150 2.71 11.93 -15.99
N LEU A 151 2.28 13.17 -16.21
CA LEU A 151 1.04 13.69 -15.64
C LEU A 151 -0.21 12.98 -16.15
N PRO A 152 -0.38 12.65 -17.45
CA PRO A 152 -1.59 11.97 -17.91
C PRO A 152 -1.85 10.63 -17.21
N SER A 153 -0.84 9.75 -17.14
CA SER A 153 -1.01 8.47 -16.44
C SER A 153 -1.18 8.63 -14.93
N PHE A 154 -0.54 9.63 -14.32
CA PHE A 154 -0.78 9.97 -12.92
C PHE A 154 -2.25 10.36 -12.68
N LEU A 155 -2.81 11.21 -13.55
CA LEU A 155 -4.22 11.62 -13.47
C LEU A 155 -5.17 10.44 -13.65
N THR A 156 -4.89 9.53 -14.58
CA THR A 156 -5.72 8.33 -14.80
C THR A 156 -5.86 7.48 -13.53
N GLU A 157 -4.80 7.34 -12.73
CA GLU A 157 -4.87 6.59 -11.46
C GLU A 157 -5.73 7.31 -10.42
N LEU A 158 -5.69 8.65 -10.38
CA LEU A 158 -6.50 9.43 -9.44
C LEU A 158 -8.00 9.39 -9.74
N GLU A 159 -8.37 9.11 -10.99
CA GLU A 159 -9.77 9.10 -11.44
C GLU A 159 -10.45 7.74 -11.34
N GLN A 160 -9.73 6.70 -10.91
CA GLN A 160 -10.27 5.34 -10.78
C GLN A 160 -11.48 5.29 -9.81
N PRO A 161 -12.52 4.49 -10.11
CA PRO A 161 -13.71 4.39 -9.28
C PRO A 161 -13.42 4.02 -7.82
N GLU A 162 -12.49 3.10 -7.59
CA GLU A 162 -12.10 2.59 -6.27
C GLU A 162 -11.44 3.69 -5.45
N VAL A 163 -10.64 4.55 -6.09
CA VAL A 163 -9.99 5.72 -5.47
C VAL A 163 -11.05 6.75 -5.05
N LYS A 164 -12.03 7.04 -5.92
CA LYS A 164 -13.12 7.96 -5.59
C LYS A 164 -13.96 7.44 -4.43
N LEU A 165 -14.28 6.14 -4.45
CA LEU A 165 -15.05 5.49 -3.39
C LEU A 165 -14.29 5.53 -2.06
N ALA A 166 -13.04 5.11 -2.03
CA ALA A 166 -12.23 5.05 -0.82
C ALA A 166 -11.96 6.45 -0.23
N LYS A 167 -11.68 7.44 -1.08
CA LYS A 167 -11.53 8.84 -0.68
C LYS A 167 -12.79 9.40 0.01
N SER A 168 -13.98 8.93 -0.36
CA SER A 168 -15.24 9.35 0.29
C SER A 168 -15.44 8.75 1.69
N LYS A 169 -14.59 7.80 2.11
CA LYS A 169 -14.75 7.04 3.36
C LYS A 169 -13.75 7.41 4.44
N ILE A 170 -12.50 7.66 4.06
CA ILE A 170 -11.39 7.92 4.99
C ILE A 170 -10.45 8.99 4.42
N PRO A 171 -9.61 9.63 5.26
CA PRO A 171 -8.49 10.43 4.79
C PRO A 171 -7.63 9.65 3.79
N PHE A 172 -7.65 10.09 2.53
CA PHE A 172 -7.01 9.43 1.41
C PHE A 172 -6.00 10.36 0.74
N SER A 173 -4.73 10.01 0.84
CA SER A 173 -3.59 10.78 0.36
C SER A 173 -2.91 10.09 -0.81
N ILE A 174 -2.07 10.82 -1.54
CA ILE A 174 -1.36 10.30 -2.72
C ILE A 174 0.15 10.29 -2.46
N GLY A 175 0.77 9.12 -2.58
CA GLY A 175 2.21 8.96 -2.66
C GLY A 175 2.73 9.31 -4.05
N ILE A 176 3.64 10.27 -4.12
CA ILE A 176 4.26 10.77 -5.35
C ILE A 176 5.71 10.31 -5.41
N LEU A 177 6.08 9.70 -6.56
CA LEU A 177 7.47 9.36 -6.84
C LEU A 177 8.25 10.64 -7.22
N THR A 178 9.33 10.94 -6.51
CA THR A 178 10.26 12.06 -6.77
C THR A 178 11.46 11.64 -7.63
N GLY A 179 11.49 10.35 -7.99
CA GLY A 179 12.45 9.69 -8.85
C GLY A 179 13.38 8.74 -8.10
N THR A 180 14.13 7.91 -8.83
CA THR A 180 15.19 7.07 -8.24
C THR A 180 16.55 7.72 -8.47
N ILE A 181 17.59 7.22 -7.82
CA ILE A 181 18.97 7.70 -8.05
C ILE A 181 19.35 7.66 -9.54
N LYS A 182 18.88 6.65 -10.28
CA LYS A 182 19.17 6.50 -11.72
C LYS A 182 18.24 7.33 -12.60
N THR A 183 17.03 7.58 -12.14
CA THR A 183 15.95 8.23 -12.91
C THR A 183 15.23 9.28 -12.05
N PRO A 184 15.89 10.40 -11.74
CA PRO A 184 15.30 11.42 -10.89
C PRO A 184 14.23 12.22 -11.67
N ILE A 185 13.18 12.67 -10.97
CA ILE A 185 12.07 13.43 -11.58
C ILE A 185 12.28 14.93 -11.29
N LYS A 186 12.03 15.77 -12.29
CA LYS A 186 12.14 17.24 -12.19
C LYS A 186 11.17 17.81 -11.14
N ILE A 187 11.60 18.82 -10.38
CA ILE A 187 10.77 19.38 -9.30
C ILE A 187 9.47 20.01 -9.82
N GLU A 188 9.48 20.58 -11.03
CA GLU A 188 8.31 21.18 -11.67
C GLU A 188 7.22 20.14 -11.93
N GLN A 189 7.62 18.92 -12.33
CA GLN A 189 6.68 17.83 -12.54
C GLN A 189 6.07 17.37 -11.20
N ILE A 190 6.86 17.29 -10.14
CA ILE A 190 6.37 16.95 -8.80
C ILE A 190 5.38 18.03 -8.33
N GLN A 191 5.66 19.31 -8.58
CA GLN A 191 4.74 20.41 -8.27
C GLN A 191 3.43 20.30 -9.05
N GLN A 192 3.47 19.92 -10.33
CA GLN A 192 2.26 19.67 -11.13
C GLN A 192 1.44 18.50 -10.56
N GLN A 193 2.10 17.41 -10.12
CA GLN A 193 1.42 16.29 -9.47
C GLN A 193 0.79 16.70 -8.14
N VAL A 194 1.51 17.45 -7.29
CA VAL A 194 0.95 17.99 -6.04
C VAL A 194 -0.23 18.91 -6.30
N LYS A 195 -0.16 19.77 -7.32
CA LYS A 195 -1.30 20.61 -7.72
C LYS A 195 -2.49 19.73 -8.13
N ALA A 196 -2.27 18.70 -8.95
CA ALA A 196 -3.33 17.80 -9.39
C ALA A 196 -4.02 17.07 -8.25
N VAL A 197 -3.27 16.68 -7.21
CA VAL A 197 -3.80 16.07 -5.98
C VAL A 197 -4.67 17.08 -5.21
N ARG A 198 -4.25 18.33 -5.10
CA ARG A 198 -5.00 19.40 -4.42
C ARG A 198 -6.26 19.82 -5.15
N ASP A 199 -6.17 19.99 -6.47
CA ASP A 199 -7.33 20.33 -7.31
C ASP A 199 -8.43 19.25 -7.21
N ARG A 200 -8.06 18.04 -6.80
CA ARG A 200 -8.97 16.91 -6.55
C ARG A 200 -9.35 16.73 -5.09
N HIS A 201 -8.92 17.61 -4.19
CA HIS A 201 -9.26 17.59 -2.77
C HIS A 201 -8.91 16.26 -2.06
N PHE A 202 -7.81 15.61 -2.41
CA PHE A 202 -7.26 14.52 -1.59
C PHE A 202 -6.77 15.06 -0.24
N ALA A 203 -6.70 14.17 0.77
CA ALA A 203 -6.35 14.53 2.14
C ALA A 203 -4.90 15.07 2.26
N GLY A 204 -3.99 14.60 1.40
CA GLY A 204 -2.60 15.01 1.43
C GLY A 204 -1.75 14.35 0.36
N VAL A 205 -0.45 14.59 0.46
CA VAL A 205 0.58 13.97 -0.38
C VAL A 205 1.69 13.39 0.50
N SER A 206 2.24 12.26 0.06
CA SER A 206 3.49 11.69 0.59
C SER A 206 4.52 11.64 -0.54
N PHE A 207 5.80 11.73 -0.22
CA PHE A 207 6.87 11.73 -1.22
C PHE A 207 7.81 10.56 -1.01
N PHE A 208 8.18 9.93 -2.11
CA PHE A 208 9.14 8.84 -2.15
C PHE A 208 9.99 9.02 -3.40
N TYR A 209 11.31 9.07 -3.41
CA TYR A 209 12.26 8.81 -2.36
C TYR A 209 12.82 10.13 -1.80
N TRP A 210 13.10 10.17 -0.49
CA TRP A 210 13.64 11.36 0.17
C TRP A 210 14.92 11.89 -0.50
N GLU A 211 15.81 10.98 -0.92
CA GLU A 211 17.10 11.28 -1.52
C GLU A 211 16.97 12.08 -2.82
N THR A 212 15.95 11.75 -3.62
CA THR A 212 15.68 12.47 -4.86
C THR A 212 14.74 13.64 -4.63
N LEU A 213 14.09 13.79 -3.47
CA LEU A 213 13.35 15.00 -3.14
C LEU A 213 14.29 16.10 -2.61
N TRP A 214 15.15 15.76 -1.65
CA TRP A 214 15.86 16.70 -0.78
C TRP A 214 17.40 16.64 -0.90
N GLY A 215 17.91 15.55 -1.48
CA GLY A 215 19.33 15.26 -1.62
C GLY A 215 19.99 15.94 -2.82
N TYR A 216 21.19 15.44 -3.15
CA TYR A 216 22.09 16.02 -4.15
C TYR A 216 22.09 15.28 -5.50
N LEU A 217 21.40 14.14 -5.58
CA LEU A 217 21.41 13.24 -6.74
C LEU A 217 20.23 13.53 -7.66
N THR A 218 20.14 14.76 -8.17
CA THR A 218 18.97 15.25 -8.90
C THR A 218 19.34 16.16 -10.09
N PRO A 219 18.46 16.31 -11.11
CA PRO A 219 18.71 17.18 -12.28
C PRO A 219 18.69 18.66 -11.91
N ASN A 220 17.86 19.01 -10.92
CA ASN A 220 17.83 20.33 -10.29
C ASN A 220 18.86 20.39 -9.17
N SER A 221 19.31 21.59 -8.80
CA SER A 221 20.15 21.76 -7.61
C SER A 221 19.37 21.43 -6.33
N PRO A 222 20.02 20.98 -5.24
CA PRO A 222 19.36 20.78 -3.95
C PRO A 222 18.60 22.03 -3.47
N GLN A 223 19.16 23.21 -3.72
CA GLN A 223 18.54 24.49 -3.36
C GLN A 223 17.24 24.71 -4.14
N GLU A 224 17.24 24.46 -5.45
CA GLU A 224 16.03 24.54 -6.29
C GLU A 224 14.95 23.57 -5.80
N ARG A 225 15.32 22.33 -5.45
CA ARG A 225 14.34 21.34 -4.97
C ARG A 225 13.74 21.69 -3.63
N ARG A 226 14.57 22.13 -2.67
CA ARG A 226 14.10 22.56 -1.34
C ARG A 226 13.20 23.78 -1.45
N THR A 227 13.58 24.75 -2.28
CA THR A 227 12.75 25.92 -2.59
C THR A 227 11.44 25.52 -3.25
N GLY A 228 11.50 24.62 -4.24
CA GLY A 228 10.33 24.08 -4.91
C GLY A 228 9.40 23.33 -3.95
N PHE A 229 9.95 22.57 -3.01
CA PHE A 229 9.21 21.89 -1.94
C PHE A 229 8.53 22.87 -0.99
N GLN A 230 9.25 23.87 -0.49
CA GLN A 230 8.68 24.90 0.39
C GLN A 230 7.53 25.65 -0.29
N LYS A 231 7.66 25.97 -1.59
CA LYS A 231 6.59 26.58 -2.39
C LYS A 231 5.35 25.69 -2.50
N MET A 232 5.49 24.36 -2.38
CA MET A 232 4.35 23.47 -2.32
C MET A 232 3.61 23.63 -0.99
N PHE A 233 4.24 23.98 0.13
CA PHE A 233 3.59 24.01 1.46
C PHE A 233 3.73 25.39 2.12
N PRO A 234 3.15 26.45 1.52
CA PRO A 234 3.28 27.81 2.06
C PRO A 234 2.47 28.03 3.34
N THR A 235 1.50 27.14 3.64
CA THR A 235 0.58 27.25 4.76
C THR A 235 0.46 25.92 5.48
N SER A 236 0.41 25.98 6.81
CA SER A 236 0.08 24.81 7.63
C SER A 236 -1.42 24.53 7.56
N VAL A 237 -1.78 23.26 7.55
CA VAL A 237 -3.17 22.79 7.55
C VAL A 237 -3.36 21.79 8.67
N SER A 238 -4.57 21.76 9.24
CA SER A 238 -4.93 20.74 10.22
C SER A 238 -5.06 19.37 9.55
N ARG A 239 -4.76 18.32 10.31
CA ARG A 239 -4.98 16.93 9.88
C ARG A 239 -6.45 16.74 9.45
N PRO A 240 -6.71 16.19 8.26
CA PRO A 240 -8.06 15.82 7.84
C PRO A 240 -8.66 14.81 8.84
N LYS A 241 -9.92 15.03 9.21
CA LYS A 241 -10.68 14.12 10.07
C LYS A 241 -11.44 13.10 9.23
#